data_AF-A0A075GRD0-F1
#
_entry.id   AF-A0A075GRD0-F1
#
_cell.length_a   1.000
_cell.length_b   1.000
_cell.length_c   1.000
_cell.angle_alpha   90.00
_cell.angle_beta   90.00
_cell.angle_gamma   90.00
#
_symmetry.space_group_name_H-M   'P 1'
#
loop_
_entity.id
_entity.type
_entity.pdbx_description
1 polymer ?
#
loop_
_entity_poly.entity_id
_entity_poly.type
_entity_poly.pdbx_seq_one_letter_code
_entity_poly.pdbx_strand_id
1 'polypeptide(L)'
;MYGYGDFLSITINVSEVTGDFATIYITDPSQKKSILLKPPISQKTHSFPSNHPFDSAIWKSGSYILDLEYSGATSSTQFSIQDTGEVSIPFWVRDLAKMWITEPLVTDKDFGRAIEYLIEHEIIKIPYTEPEGDTITNIPDWVKTNAEWWVTGKISDTEFAMALQYLIKKGIITVNLPTV
;
A
#
# COMPACT_ATOMS: atom_id res chain seq x y z
N MET A 1 -7.28 15.25 5.63
CA MET A 1 -6.62 14.33 6.59
C MET A 1 -6.96 12.94 6.12
N TYR A 2 -5.96 12.07 6.02
CA TYR A 2 -6.08 10.71 5.49
C TYR A 2 -5.49 9.70 6.47
N GLY A 3 -6.01 8.49 6.47
CA GLY A 3 -5.43 7.31 7.09
C GLY A 3 -4.78 6.37 6.07
N TYR A 4 -4.16 5.29 6.55
CA TYR A 4 -3.78 4.18 5.69
C TYR A 4 -5.03 3.49 5.13
N GLY A 5 -5.00 3.11 3.85
CA GLY A 5 -6.18 2.60 3.14
C GLY A 5 -7.00 3.67 2.42
N ASP A 6 -6.81 4.95 2.74
CA ASP A 6 -7.46 6.04 2.01
C ASP A 6 -6.79 6.32 0.66
N PHE A 7 -7.60 6.79 -0.29
CA PHE A 7 -7.12 7.30 -1.58
C PHE A 7 -6.91 8.81 -1.51
N LEU A 8 -5.78 9.29 -2.03
CA LEU A 8 -5.56 10.72 -2.22
C LEU A 8 -6.52 11.23 -3.28
N SER A 9 -7.34 12.23 -2.95
CA SER A 9 -8.20 12.89 -3.94
C SER A 9 -7.59 14.21 -4.34
N ILE A 10 -7.27 14.36 -5.63
CA ILE A 10 -6.68 15.58 -6.18
C ILE A 10 -7.74 16.26 -7.04
N THR A 11 -7.99 17.54 -6.76
CA THR A 11 -8.83 18.40 -7.60
C THR A 11 -8.01 19.58 -8.09
N ILE A 12 -7.86 19.68 -9.41
CA ILE A 12 -7.18 20.77 -10.10
C ILE A 12 -8.24 21.71 -10.67
N ASN A 13 -8.12 23.00 -10.33
CA ASN A 13 -8.94 24.06 -10.91
C ASN A 13 -8.03 25.03 -11.66
N VAL A 14 -8.29 25.23 -12.94
CA VAL A 14 -7.57 26.17 -13.80
C VAL A 14 -8.51 27.23 -14.36
N SER A 15 -8.02 28.45 -14.53
CA SER A 15 -8.77 29.54 -15.16
C SER A 15 -8.97 29.34 -16.66
N GLU A 16 -7.98 28.70 -17.31
CA GLU A 16 -7.89 28.48 -18.75
C GLU A 16 -7.32 27.08 -19.04
N VAL A 17 -7.77 26.48 -20.14
CA VAL A 17 -7.28 25.19 -20.63
C VAL A 17 -6.38 25.47 -21.83
N THR A 18 -5.07 25.27 -21.67
CA THR A 18 -4.07 25.48 -22.74
C THR A 18 -3.79 24.20 -23.54
N GLY A 19 -4.23 23.04 -23.04
CA GLY A 19 -3.91 21.72 -23.61
C GLY A 19 -2.57 21.13 -23.13
N ASP A 20 -1.81 21.88 -22.32
CA ASP A 20 -0.55 21.40 -21.74
C ASP A 20 -0.79 20.38 -20.60
N PHE A 21 0.30 19.73 -20.19
CA PHE A 21 0.33 18.92 -18.99
C PHE A 21 0.59 19.80 -17.77
N ALA A 22 -0.14 19.53 -16.69
CA ALA A 22 0.26 20.00 -15.37
C ALA A 22 1.38 19.13 -14.82
N THR A 23 2.25 19.68 -13.97
CA THR A 23 3.17 18.89 -13.14
C THR A 23 2.79 19.08 -11.68
N ILE A 24 2.53 17.98 -10.99
CA ILE A 24 2.28 17.97 -9.55
C ILE A 24 3.53 17.42 -8.88
N TYR A 25 4.12 18.21 -8.01
CA TYR A 25 5.19 17.77 -7.12
C TYR A 25 4.59 17.43 -5.76
N ILE A 26 5.20 16.46 -5.10
CA ILE A 26 4.94 16.14 -3.70
C ILE A 26 6.21 16.37 -2.88
N THR A 27 6.06 17.02 -1.74
CA THR A 27 7.09 17.12 -0.72
C THR A 27 6.67 16.29 0.48
N ASP A 28 7.50 15.32 0.86
CA ASP A 28 7.22 14.40 1.97
C ASP A 28 7.56 15.01 3.35
N PRO A 29 7.19 14.34 4.47
CA PRO A 29 7.49 14.83 5.81
C PRO A 29 9.00 15.03 6.08
N SER A 30 9.87 14.31 5.35
CA SER A 30 11.33 14.47 5.41
C SER A 30 11.85 15.64 4.56
N GLN A 31 10.95 16.46 4.00
CA GLN A 31 11.23 17.58 3.11
C GLN A 31 11.82 17.18 1.74
N LYS A 32 11.72 15.91 1.38
CA LYS A 32 12.14 15.47 0.04
C LYS A 32 11.04 15.76 -0.96
N LYS A 33 11.39 16.54 -2.00
CA LYS A 33 10.51 16.89 -3.12
C LYS A 33 10.73 15.95 -4.31
N SER A 34 9.64 15.48 -4.90
CA SER A 34 9.64 14.64 -6.11
C SER A 34 8.42 14.92 -6.99
N ILE A 35 8.47 14.51 -8.26
CA ILE A 35 7.29 14.56 -9.13
C ILE A 35 6.32 13.47 -8.71
N LEU A 36 5.06 13.84 -8.45
CA LEU A 36 3.97 12.91 -8.15
C LEU A 36 3.27 12.47 -9.44
N LEU A 37 2.78 13.43 -10.23
CA LEU A 37 1.98 13.16 -11.44
C LEU A 37 2.21 14.24 -12.50
N LYS A 38 1.95 13.88 -13.76
CA LYS A 38 1.90 14.81 -14.88
C LYS A 38 0.60 14.64 -15.69
N PRO A 39 -0.57 15.05 -15.17
CA PRO A 39 -1.83 14.85 -15.88
C PRO A 39 -2.01 15.87 -17.02
N PRO A 40 -2.64 15.49 -18.13
CA PRO A 40 -3.08 16.44 -19.14
C PRO A 40 -4.25 17.27 -18.60
N ILE A 41 -4.28 18.58 -18.91
CA ILE A 41 -5.40 19.45 -18.54
C ILE A 41 -6.29 19.67 -19.75
N SER A 42 -7.47 19.05 -19.74
CA SER A 42 -8.46 19.11 -20.83
C SER A 42 -9.75 19.84 -20.45
N GLN A 43 -9.94 20.15 -19.17
CA GLN A 43 -11.12 20.83 -18.62
C GLN A 43 -10.72 21.72 -17.45
N LYS A 44 -11.55 22.74 -17.16
CA LYS A 44 -11.27 23.73 -16.11
C LYS A 44 -11.19 23.13 -14.71
N THR A 45 -12.00 22.12 -14.44
CA THR A 45 -11.98 21.40 -13.16
C THR A 45 -11.79 19.93 -13.45
N HIS A 46 -10.74 19.35 -12.89
CA HIS A 46 -10.44 17.94 -13.02
C HIS A 46 -10.21 17.34 -11.64
N SER A 47 -10.93 16.26 -11.32
CA SER A 47 -10.79 15.55 -10.06
C SER A 47 -10.51 14.08 -10.34
N PHE A 48 -9.53 13.51 -9.65
CA PHE A 48 -9.17 12.11 -9.76
C PHE A 48 -8.59 11.61 -8.43
N PRO A 49 -8.87 10.35 -8.04
CA PRO A 49 -8.17 9.72 -6.95
C PRO A 49 -6.78 9.25 -7.38
N SER A 50 -5.91 8.93 -6.42
CA SER A 50 -4.71 8.11 -6.66
C SER A 50 -5.12 6.73 -7.18
N ASN A 51 -4.22 6.06 -7.90
CA ASN A 51 -4.47 4.69 -8.38
C ASN A 51 -4.51 3.66 -7.25
N HIS A 52 -3.79 3.95 -6.17
CA HIS A 52 -3.66 3.07 -5.01
C HIS A 52 -3.88 3.86 -3.72
N PRO A 53 -4.39 3.19 -2.67
CA PRO A 53 -4.52 3.79 -1.35
C PRO A 53 -3.14 3.98 -0.70
N PHE A 54 -3.10 4.74 0.38
CA PHE A 54 -1.89 4.88 1.19
C PHE A 54 -1.60 3.59 1.98
N ASP A 55 -0.48 2.93 1.69
CA ASP A 55 0.11 1.88 2.54
C ASP A 55 1.31 2.41 3.34
N SER A 56 1.59 1.80 4.48
CA SER A 56 2.67 2.24 5.39
C SER A 56 4.09 1.85 4.96
N ALA A 57 4.22 0.94 3.99
CA ALA A 57 5.52 0.60 3.42
C ALA A 57 6.07 1.77 2.60
N ILE A 58 5.23 2.42 1.80
CA ILE A 58 5.61 3.56 0.96
C ILE A 58 5.38 4.91 1.68
N TRP A 59 4.24 5.07 2.35
CA TRP A 59 3.80 6.36 2.89
C TRP A 59 4.05 6.45 4.39
N LYS A 60 4.67 7.54 4.82
CA LYS A 60 4.94 7.81 6.24
C LYS A 60 3.90 8.78 6.79
N SER A 61 3.49 8.58 8.03
CA SER A 61 2.63 9.54 8.71
C SER A 61 3.29 10.92 8.76
N GLY A 62 2.52 11.98 8.58
CA GLY A 62 3.01 13.36 8.62
C GLY A 62 2.35 14.25 7.59
N SER A 63 2.88 15.46 7.48
CA SER A 63 2.40 16.49 6.54
C SER A 63 3.10 16.37 5.19
N TYR A 64 2.30 16.42 4.14
CA TYR A 64 2.74 16.44 2.76
C TYR A 64 2.28 17.73 2.09
N ILE A 65 3.10 18.25 1.18
CA ILE A 65 2.77 19.43 0.37
C ILE A 65 2.63 18.98 -1.09
N LEU A 66 1.58 19.44 -1.75
CA LEU A 66 1.38 19.29 -3.19
C LEU A 66 1.58 20.65 -3.85
N ASP A 67 2.57 20.73 -4.73
CA ASP A 67 2.79 21.91 -5.58
C ASP A 67 2.35 21.58 -7.01
N LEU A 68 1.43 22.37 -7.54
CA LEU A 68 0.99 22.33 -8.92
C LEU A 68 1.75 23.38 -9.73
N GLU A 69 2.24 22.98 -10.90
CA GLU A 69 2.76 23.86 -11.94
C GLU A 69 1.99 23.61 -13.24
N TYR A 70 1.42 24.68 -13.81
CA TYR A 70 0.67 24.60 -15.07
C TYR A 70 0.73 25.93 -15.81
N SER A 71 1.19 25.92 -17.07
CA SER A 71 1.29 27.11 -17.93
C SER A 71 1.98 28.31 -17.24
N GLY A 72 3.06 28.04 -16.51
CA GLY A 72 3.83 29.05 -15.75
C GLY A 72 3.18 29.53 -14.44
N ALA A 73 1.93 29.17 -14.17
CA ALA A 73 1.29 29.40 -12.88
C ALA A 73 1.65 28.29 -11.89
N THR A 74 1.70 28.65 -10.60
CA THR A 74 1.90 27.70 -9.51
C THR A 74 0.81 27.82 -8.45
N SER A 75 0.51 26.71 -7.79
CA SER A 75 -0.42 26.66 -6.66
C SER A 75 0.06 25.58 -5.67
N SER A 76 -0.25 25.75 -4.39
CA SER A 76 0.20 24.81 -3.36
C SER A 76 -0.93 24.49 -2.39
N THR A 77 -0.99 23.24 -1.94
CA THR A 77 -1.89 22.77 -0.89
C THR A 77 -1.20 21.71 -0.05
N GLN A 78 -1.78 21.36 1.09
CA GLN A 78 -1.21 20.36 1.99
C GLN A 78 -2.25 19.35 2.44
N PHE A 79 -1.78 18.14 2.74
CA PHE A 79 -2.55 17.12 3.41
C PHE A 79 -1.69 16.44 4.47
N SER A 80 -2.31 15.60 5.29
CA SER A 80 -1.61 14.81 6.28
C SER A 80 -2.09 13.38 6.26
N ILE A 81 -1.16 12.45 6.47
CA ILE A 81 -1.44 11.04 6.72
C ILE A 81 -1.28 10.80 8.22
N GLN A 82 -2.28 10.20 8.86
CA GLN A 82 -2.22 9.78 10.25
C GLN A 82 -2.18 8.25 10.33
N ASP A 83 -1.34 7.75 11.23
CA ASP A 83 -1.39 6.34 11.62
C ASP A 83 -2.54 6.16 12.62
N THR A 84 -3.64 5.60 12.11
CA THR A 84 -4.85 5.28 12.91
C THR A 84 -4.74 3.92 13.60
N GLY A 85 -3.66 3.17 13.35
CA GLY A 85 -3.51 1.77 13.73
C GLY A 85 -4.22 0.79 12.78
N GLU A 86 -4.92 1.29 11.75
CA GLU A 86 -5.46 0.44 10.69
C GLU A 86 -4.33 -0.04 9.78
N VAL A 87 -4.40 -1.31 9.40
CA VAL A 87 -3.44 -1.89 8.48
C VAL A 87 -3.94 -1.68 7.07
N SER A 88 -3.09 -1.14 6.19
CA SER A 88 -3.31 -1.17 4.75
C SER A 88 -2.25 -2.04 4.10
N ILE A 89 -2.72 -3.11 3.44
CA ILE A 89 -1.85 -4.06 2.75
C ILE A 89 -1.61 -3.56 1.33
N PRO A 90 -0.35 -3.48 0.85
CA PRO A 90 -0.03 -3.02 -0.49
C PRO A 90 -0.81 -3.77 -1.58
N PHE A 91 -1.28 -3.02 -2.58
CA PHE A 91 -2.14 -3.57 -3.63
C PHE A 91 -1.53 -4.78 -4.36
N TRP A 92 -0.21 -4.79 -4.56
CA TRP A 92 0.48 -5.87 -5.26
C TRP A 92 0.41 -7.19 -4.47
N VAL A 93 0.35 -7.15 -3.13
CA VAL A 93 0.17 -8.34 -2.29
C VAL A 93 -1.23 -8.91 -2.49
N ARG A 94 -2.22 -8.03 -2.63
CA ARG A 94 -3.60 -8.42 -2.92
C ARG A 94 -3.73 -9.06 -4.29
N ASP A 95 -3.06 -8.51 -5.29
CA ASP A 95 -3.03 -9.10 -6.63
C ASP A 95 -2.28 -10.44 -6.66
N LEU A 96 -1.17 -10.56 -5.91
CA LEU A 96 -0.47 -11.82 -5.73
C LEU A 96 -1.34 -12.87 -5.03
N ALA A 97 -2.11 -12.50 -4.01
CA ALA A 97 -3.03 -13.41 -3.35
C ALA A 97 -4.13 -13.91 -4.28
N LYS A 98 -4.68 -13.07 -5.16
CA LYS A 98 -5.63 -13.54 -6.20
C LYS A 98 -4.99 -14.61 -7.07
N MET A 99 -3.78 -14.34 -7.58
CA MET A 99 -3.06 -15.32 -8.40
C MET A 99 -2.72 -16.60 -7.62
N TRP A 100 -2.33 -16.50 -6.35
CA TRP A 100 -2.05 -17.66 -5.50
C TRP A 100 -3.28 -18.56 -5.28
N ILE A 101 -4.49 -17.99 -5.31
CA ILE A 101 -5.75 -18.73 -5.19
C ILE A 101 -6.16 -19.35 -6.53
N THR A 102 -5.99 -18.63 -7.64
CA THR A 102 -6.58 -19.01 -8.94
C THR A 102 -5.60 -19.64 -9.92
N GLU A 103 -4.31 -19.31 -9.82
CA GLU A 103 -3.28 -19.71 -10.79
C GLU A 103 -2.40 -20.83 -10.21
N PRO A 104 -2.35 -22.01 -10.85
CA PRO A 104 -1.60 -23.17 -10.33
C PRO A 104 -0.09 -22.96 -10.31
N LEU A 105 0.43 -21.95 -11.03
CA LEU A 105 1.85 -21.63 -11.10
C LEU A 105 2.32 -20.73 -9.95
N VAL A 106 1.39 -20.10 -9.22
CA VAL A 106 1.73 -19.26 -8.05
C VAL A 106 1.62 -20.12 -6.80
N THR A 107 2.75 -20.33 -6.15
CA THR A 107 2.91 -21.30 -5.06
C THR A 107 2.85 -20.64 -3.69
N ASP A 108 2.75 -21.47 -2.65
CA ASP A 108 2.82 -21.00 -1.25
C ASP A 108 4.15 -20.30 -0.96
N LYS A 109 5.22 -20.64 -1.68
CA LYS A 109 6.50 -19.94 -1.59
C LYS A 109 6.40 -18.51 -2.12
N ASP A 110 5.65 -18.28 -3.20
CA ASP A 110 5.47 -16.95 -3.77
C ASP A 110 4.64 -16.07 -2.85
N PHE A 111 3.54 -16.60 -2.31
CA PHE A 111 2.75 -15.88 -1.30
C PHE A 111 3.50 -15.71 0.02
N GLY A 112 4.31 -16.69 0.43
CA GLY A 112 5.19 -16.62 1.59
C GLY A 112 6.14 -15.42 1.53
N ARG A 113 6.76 -15.16 0.37
CA ARG A 113 7.59 -13.94 0.17
C ARG A 113 6.81 -12.65 0.35
N ALA A 114 5.52 -12.65 0.02
CA ALA A 114 4.65 -11.50 0.27
C ALA A 114 4.44 -11.30 1.77
N ILE A 115 4.21 -12.37 2.53
CA ILE A 115 4.11 -12.33 3.99
C ILE A 115 5.43 -11.86 4.61
N GLU A 116 6.57 -12.35 4.11
CA GLU A 116 7.91 -11.92 4.54
C GLU A 116 8.08 -10.41 4.38
N TYR A 117 7.71 -9.87 3.21
CA TYR A 117 7.70 -8.43 2.96
C TYR A 117 6.82 -7.66 3.95
N LEU A 118 5.61 -8.16 4.24
CA LEU A 118 4.71 -7.51 5.19
C LEU A 118 5.31 -7.45 6.60
N ILE A 119 6.12 -8.44 6.98
CA ILE A 119 6.80 -8.48 8.28
C ILE A 119 8.01 -7.54 8.27
N GLU A 120 8.84 -7.59 7.23
CA GLU A 120 10.02 -6.73 7.07
C GLU A 120 9.66 -5.23 7.14
N HIS A 121 8.54 -4.87 6.52
CA HIS A 121 8.03 -3.49 6.52
C HIS A 121 7.11 -3.15 7.71
N GLU A 122 7.07 -4.00 8.74
CA GLU A 122 6.29 -3.82 9.99
C GLU A 122 4.77 -3.64 9.77
N ILE A 123 4.25 -4.07 8.62
CA ILE A 123 2.81 -4.09 8.32
C ILE A 123 2.14 -5.20 9.15
N ILE A 124 2.78 -6.37 9.20
CA ILE A 124 2.47 -7.44 10.14
C ILE A 124 3.53 -7.45 11.24
N LYS A 125 3.13 -7.10 12.46
CA LYS A 125 4.03 -7.05 13.61
C LYS A 125 4.05 -8.39 14.32
N ILE A 126 5.09 -9.20 14.16
CA ILE A 126 5.27 -10.40 15.00
C ILE A 126 6.20 -10.09 16.18
N PRO A 127 5.95 -10.61 17.39
CA PRO A 127 6.95 -10.58 18.45
C PRO A 127 8.18 -11.34 17.96
N TYR A 128 9.37 -10.88 18.36
CA TYR A 128 10.61 -11.53 17.99
C TYR A 128 10.53 -13.04 18.30
N THR A 129 10.65 -13.85 17.26
CA THR A 129 10.90 -15.28 17.32
C THR A 129 12.32 -15.50 16.83
N GLU A 130 13.13 -16.26 17.56
CA GLU A 130 14.47 -16.62 17.10
C GLU A 130 14.35 -17.23 15.69
N PRO A 131 15.03 -16.67 14.67
CA PRO A 131 15.01 -17.26 13.35
C PRO A 131 15.77 -18.59 13.39
N GLU A 132 15.03 -19.70 13.44
CA GLU A 132 15.60 -21.04 13.34
C GLU A 132 15.99 -21.35 11.87
N GLY A 133 17.05 -20.70 11.39
CA GLY A 133 17.68 -20.99 10.10
C GLY A 133 16.76 -20.86 8.88
N ASP A 134 17.16 -21.51 7.78
CA ASP A 134 16.35 -21.61 6.56
C ASP A 134 15.06 -22.41 6.85
N THR A 135 13.98 -21.71 7.20
CA THR A 135 12.68 -22.36 7.40
C THR A 135 12.03 -22.61 6.04
N ILE A 136 11.48 -23.82 5.89
CA ILE A 136 10.67 -24.15 4.71
C ILE A 136 9.35 -23.41 4.84
N THR A 137 9.00 -22.61 3.83
CA THR A 137 7.69 -21.97 3.74
C THR A 137 6.60 -23.04 3.76
N ASN A 138 5.71 -22.98 4.74
CA ASN A 138 4.57 -23.89 4.87
C ASN A 138 3.32 -23.07 5.15
N ILE A 139 2.34 -23.18 4.26
CA ILE A 139 1.04 -22.49 4.36
C ILE A 139 -0.03 -23.56 4.16
N PRO A 140 -0.85 -23.89 5.18
CA PRO A 140 -1.93 -24.85 5.00
C PRO A 140 -2.95 -24.39 3.94
N ASP A 141 -3.44 -25.33 3.12
CA ASP A 141 -4.36 -25.02 2.02
C ASP A 141 -5.59 -24.20 2.44
N TRP A 142 -6.15 -24.47 3.63
CA TRP A 142 -7.33 -23.77 4.14
C TRP A 142 -7.08 -22.27 4.38
N VAL A 143 -5.82 -21.81 4.47
CA VAL A 143 -5.48 -20.39 4.57
C VAL A 143 -5.91 -19.64 3.30
N LYS A 144 -5.95 -20.31 2.14
CA LYS A 144 -6.45 -19.72 0.88
C LYS A 144 -7.88 -19.23 1.01
N THR A 145 -8.72 -19.83 1.85
CA THR A 145 -10.08 -19.34 2.12
C THR A 145 -10.08 -17.97 2.81
N ASN A 146 -9.15 -17.72 3.74
CA ASN A 146 -9.01 -16.40 4.36
C ASN A 146 -8.52 -15.37 3.35
N ALA A 147 -7.55 -15.75 2.50
CA ALA A 147 -7.09 -14.89 1.42
C ALA A 147 -8.20 -14.60 0.41
N GLU A 148 -9.05 -15.58 0.08
CA GLU A 148 -10.22 -15.40 -0.78
C GLU A 148 -11.21 -14.38 -0.18
N TRP A 149 -11.53 -14.52 1.11
CA TRP A 149 -12.38 -13.55 1.82
C TRP A 149 -11.76 -12.15 1.79
N TRP A 150 -10.45 -12.04 1.93
CA TRP A 150 -9.75 -10.77 1.88
C TRP A 150 -9.78 -10.12 0.49
N VAL A 151 -9.40 -10.87 -0.56
CA VAL A 151 -9.36 -10.32 -1.93
C VAL A 151 -10.76 -10.01 -2.47
N THR A 152 -11.79 -10.70 -1.98
CA THR A 152 -13.21 -10.43 -2.30
C THR A 152 -13.85 -9.36 -1.40
N GLY A 153 -13.12 -8.82 -0.43
CA GLY A 153 -13.58 -7.74 0.45
C GLY A 153 -14.55 -8.16 1.55
N LYS A 154 -14.66 -9.47 1.84
CA LYS A 154 -15.42 -9.99 2.99
C LYS A 154 -14.73 -9.74 4.32
N ILE A 155 -13.40 -9.66 4.32
CA ILE A 155 -12.60 -9.19 5.45
C ILE A 155 -11.67 -8.07 5.00
N SER A 156 -11.41 -7.14 5.90
CA SER A 156 -10.52 -5.99 5.72
C SER A 156 -9.05 -6.38 5.69
N ASP A 157 -8.20 -5.46 5.25
CA ASP A 157 -6.74 -5.59 5.35
C ASP A 157 -6.30 -5.84 6.81
N THR A 158 -6.88 -5.09 7.76
CA THR A 158 -6.63 -5.26 9.20
C THR A 158 -6.98 -6.65 9.69
N GLU A 159 -8.17 -7.16 9.36
CA GLU A 159 -8.59 -8.50 9.77
C GLU A 159 -7.70 -9.60 9.16
N PHE A 160 -7.35 -9.46 7.88
CA PHE A 160 -6.47 -10.42 7.21
C PHE A 160 -5.04 -10.40 7.79
N ALA A 161 -4.48 -9.21 8.03
CA ALA A 161 -3.17 -9.05 8.66
C ALA A 161 -3.14 -9.64 10.08
N MET A 162 -4.19 -9.42 10.87
CA MET A 162 -4.33 -10.01 12.21
C MET A 162 -4.44 -11.55 12.15
N ALA A 163 -5.18 -12.09 11.17
CA ALA A 163 -5.26 -13.53 10.96
C ALA A 163 -3.87 -14.11 10.63
N LEU A 164 -3.15 -13.54 9.66
CA LEU A 164 -1.79 -13.97 9.32
C LEU A 164 -0.85 -13.88 10.53
N GLN A 165 -0.88 -12.76 11.26
CA GLN A 165 -0.09 -12.57 12.48
C GLN A 165 -0.35 -13.68 13.51
N TYR A 166 -1.62 -14.05 13.72
CA TYR A 166 -1.99 -15.12 14.63
C TYR A 166 -1.48 -16.49 14.16
N LEU A 167 -1.63 -16.81 12.87
CA LEU A 167 -1.22 -18.09 12.31
C LEU A 167 0.30 -18.27 12.37
N ILE A 168 1.06 -17.20 12.14
CA ILE A 168 2.52 -17.20 12.27
C ILE A 168 2.91 -17.39 13.73
N LYS A 169 2.28 -16.65 14.66
CA LYS A 169 2.52 -16.80 16.12
C LYS A 169 2.24 -18.21 16.64
N LYS A 170 1.33 -18.95 16.00
CA LYS A 170 1.00 -20.34 16.35
C LYS A 170 1.88 -21.37 15.64
N GLY A 171 2.82 -20.95 14.80
CA GLY A 171 3.65 -21.85 13.99
C GLY A 171 2.85 -22.63 12.93
N ILE A 172 1.63 -22.18 12.61
CA ILE A 172 0.78 -22.80 11.60
C ILE A 172 1.24 -22.39 10.21
N ILE A 173 1.57 -21.10 10.05
CA ILE A 173 2.28 -20.58 8.88
C ILE A 173 3.74 -20.42 9.27
N THR A 174 4.64 -20.99 8.47
CA THR A 174 6.08 -20.71 8.54
C THR A 174 6.51 -20.03 7.25
N VAL A 175 7.29 -18.97 7.38
CA VAL A 175 7.89 -18.23 6.26
C VAL A 175 9.36 -17.99 6.56
N ASN A 176 10.16 -17.74 5.53
CA ASN A 176 11.59 -17.53 5.71
C ASN A 176 11.82 -16.11 6.22
N LEU A 177 11.90 -15.96 7.54
CA LEU A 177 12.16 -14.66 8.14
C LEU A 177 13.63 -14.28 7.90
N PRO A 178 13.91 -13.06 7.42
CA PRO A 178 15.30 -12.60 7.34
C PRO A 178 15.92 -12.67 8.74
N THR A 179 17.14 -13.19 8.80
CA THR A 179 17.97 -13.08 10.00
C THR A 179 18.27 -11.60 10.20
N VAL A 180 17.78 -11.03 11.30
CA VAL A 180 18.07 -9.65 11.72
C VAL A 180 19.56 -9.51 12.06
#